data_AF-A0A565APJ0-F1
#
_entry.id   AF-A0A565APJ0-F1
#
_cell.length_a   1.000
_cell.length_b   1.000
_cell.length_c   1.000
_cell.angle_alpha   90.00
_cell.angle_beta   90.00
_cell.angle_gamma   90.00
#
_symmetry.space_group_name_H-M   'P 1'
#
loop_
_entity.id
_entity.type
_entity.pdbx_description
1 polymer ?
#
loop_
_entity_poly.entity_id
_entity_poly.type
_entity_poly.pdbx_seq_one_letter_code
_entity_poly.pdbx_strand_id
1 'polypeptide(L)'
;MDLSQEVDDYIKETIEHSLGIPISMEVLQKKLYTAEESQRRLREQYLSLVSRLKEKDQVIEGVRSESSINAQALKKFVEENQRLAGECEDLVNQCKKWERECFLYHQDREALMDFGNESDERAREAESRVRELEEEVRKMKRPVESYSTKEEDCLVDSVLASLFVSEDEATKLGRIFLEANVHDKSCQALLSEWDLLKPSSRKVVSLVSMVNKLEKVKECLVLNLDKAEQEVEFVCKQNRELDKENRKLLKQFSSSSSPLYSAERSSNSNKRKSHKTMSSPIEKRIDLSSPGSNDA
;
A
#
# COMPACT_ATOMS: atom_id res chain seq x y z
N MET A 1 102.03 92.28 16.39
CA MET A 1 101.00 91.81 17.32
C MET A 1 101.74 91.62 18.62
N ASP A 2 101.56 92.55 19.55
CA ASP A 2 102.30 92.51 20.81
C ASP A 2 101.74 91.36 21.64
N LEU A 3 102.63 90.45 22.02
CA LEU A 3 102.29 89.35 22.91
C LEU A 3 101.98 89.94 24.30
N SER A 4 101.18 89.22 25.08
CA SER A 4 100.98 89.60 26.48
C SER A 4 102.35 89.62 27.17
N GLN A 5 102.57 90.62 28.03
CA GLN A 5 103.82 90.75 28.82
C GLN A 5 104.21 89.43 29.50
N GLU A 6 103.22 88.68 29.98
CA GLU A 6 103.44 87.40 30.65
C GLU A 6 103.93 86.28 29.71
N VAL A 7 103.57 86.35 28.42
CA VAL A 7 104.03 85.44 27.38
C VAL A 7 105.43 85.83 26.90
N ASP A 8 105.71 87.13 26.76
CA ASP A 8 107.05 87.63 26.42
C ASP A 8 108.08 87.31 27.51
N ASP A 9 107.71 87.48 28.78
CA ASP A 9 108.57 87.13 29.92
C ASP A 9 108.83 85.61 29.97
N TYR A 10 107.81 84.78 29.71
CA TYR A 10 107.96 83.32 29.64
C TYR A 10 108.89 82.88 28.49
N ILE A 11 108.77 83.51 27.31
CA ILE A 11 109.62 83.23 26.15
C ILE A 11 111.08 83.62 26.46
N LYS A 12 111.29 84.81 27.02
CA LYS A 12 112.62 85.31 27.41
C LYS A 12 113.30 84.37 28.42
N GLU A 13 112.60 83.97 29.47
CA GLU A 13 113.12 83.03 30.48
C GLU A 13 113.41 81.64 29.91
N THR A 14 112.63 81.19 28.93
CA THR A 14 112.85 79.91 28.25
C THR A 14 114.11 79.94 27.38
N ILE A 15 114.34 81.07 26.70
CA ILE A 15 115.58 81.32 25.93
C ILE A 15 116.80 81.40 26.85
N GLU A 16 116.71 82.14 27.97
CA GLU A 16 117.79 82.26 28.95
C GLU A 16 118.17 80.90 29.55
N HIS A 17 117.19 80.05 29.86
CA HIS A 17 117.42 78.67 30.30
C HIS A 17 118.12 77.80 29.23
N SER A 18 117.71 77.90 27.96
CA SER A 18 118.35 77.19 26.85
C SER A 18 119.80 77.61 26.60
N LEU A 19 120.17 78.82 27.02
CA LEU A 19 121.54 79.34 26.96
C LEU A 19 122.40 78.96 28.19
N GLY A 20 121.87 78.15 29.11
CA GLY A 20 122.58 77.66 30.29
C GLY A 20 122.64 78.66 31.46
N ILE A 21 121.84 79.73 31.42
CA ILE A 21 121.74 80.69 32.51
C ILE A 21 120.86 80.08 33.62
N PRO A 22 121.30 80.11 34.90
CA PRO A 22 120.53 79.53 35.99
C PRO A 22 119.21 80.28 36.19
N ILE A 23 118.11 79.55 36.12
CA ILE A 23 116.77 80.09 36.36
C ILE A 23 116.64 80.53 37.82
N SER A 24 115.98 81.65 38.07
CA SER A 24 115.68 82.10 39.44
C SER A 24 114.73 81.12 40.15
N MET A 25 114.90 80.97 41.46
CA MET A 25 114.05 80.11 42.28
C MET A 25 112.55 80.48 42.17
N GLU A 26 112.25 81.77 42.07
CA GLU A 26 110.88 82.29 41.95
C GLU A 26 110.19 81.82 40.66
N VAL A 27 110.91 81.81 39.54
CA VAL A 27 110.40 81.34 38.24
C VAL A 27 110.15 79.84 38.26
N LEU A 28 111.06 79.05 38.83
CA LEU A 28 110.87 77.61 39.00
C LEU A 28 109.65 77.30 39.87
N GLN A 29 109.45 78.03 40.97
CA GLN A 29 108.27 77.88 41.82
C GLN A 29 106.97 78.26 41.09
N LYS A 30 106.97 79.35 40.29
CA LYS A 30 105.79 79.73 39.49
C LYS A 30 105.47 78.67 38.43
N LYS A 31 106.47 78.10 37.75
CA LYS A 31 106.30 77.01 36.77
C LYS A 31 105.81 75.72 37.43
N LEU A 32 106.32 75.38 38.62
CA LEU A 32 105.85 74.24 39.39
C LEU A 32 104.38 74.41 39.79
N TYR A 33 104.02 75.57 40.37
CA TYR A 33 102.65 75.86 40.78
C TYR A 33 101.66 75.83 39.59
N THR A 34 102.02 76.45 38.46
CA THR A 34 101.18 76.45 37.26
C THR A 34 101.03 75.06 36.66
N ALA A 35 102.09 74.24 36.66
CA ALA A 35 102.02 72.84 36.25
C ALA A 35 101.12 72.01 37.16
N GLU A 36 101.27 72.13 38.49
CA GLU A 36 100.44 71.44 39.48
C GLU A 36 98.96 71.81 39.37
N GLU A 37 98.65 73.10 39.20
CA GLU A 37 97.29 73.59 39.02
C GLU A 37 96.67 73.12 37.69
N SER A 38 97.44 73.12 36.60
CA SER A 38 96.97 72.56 35.32
C SER A 38 96.71 71.05 35.41
N GLN A 39 97.56 70.32 36.13
CA GLN A 39 97.38 68.88 36.38
C GLN A 39 96.14 68.62 37.25
N ARG A 40 95.89 69.46 38.27
CA ARG A 40 94.69 69.38 39.11
C ARG A 40 93.43 69.56 38.28
N ARG A 41 93.36 70.63 37.46
CA ARG A 41 92.23 70.90 36.56
C ARG A 41 92.00 69.77 35.57
N LEU A 42 93.07 69.23 34.97
CA LEU A 42 92.94 68.10 34.05
C LEU A 42 92.41 66.85 34.75
N ARG A 43 92.87 66.56 35.97
CA ARG A 43 92.33 65.45 36.78
C ARG A 43 90.84 65.63 37.08
N GLU A 44 90.42 66.84 37.46
CA GLU A 44 89.00 67.14 37.71
C GLU A 44 88.14 66.95 36.45
N GLN A 45 88.60 67.45 35.31
CA GLN A 45 87.92 67.24 34.03
C GLN A 45 87.84 65.77 33.65
N TYR A 46 88.93 65.02 33.82
CA TYR A 46 88.97 63.58 33.58
C TYR A 46 87.95 62.84 34.45
N LEU A 47 87.91 63.14 35.76
CA LEU A 47 86.96 62.53 36.68
C LEU A 47 85.50 62.87 36.31
N SER A 48 85.23 64.13 35.94
CA SER A 48 83.91 64.55 35.46
C SER A 48 83.49 63.79 34.19
N LEU A 49 84.41 63.62 33.24
CA LEU A 49 84.15 62.88 32.00
C LEU A 49 83.88 61.40 32.28
N VAL A 50 84.65 60.77 33.17
CA VAL A 50 84.46 59.37 33.57
C VAL A 50 83.10 59.17 34.25
N SER A 51 82.68 60.07 35.13
CA SER A 51 81.34 60.01 35.74
C SER A 51 80.23 60.13 34.68
N ARG A 52 80.36 61.08 33.75
CA ARG A 52 79.40 61.22 32.64
C ARG A 52 79.36 60.01 31.72
N LEU A 53 80.51 59.37 31.46
CA LEU A 53 80.56 58.15 30.65
C LEU A 53 79.76 57.02 31.34
N LYS A 54 79.98 56.82 32.64
CA LYS A 54 79.26 55.80 33.42
C LYS A 54 77.76 56.05 33.45
N GLU A 55 77.32 57.30 33.60
CA GLU A 55 75.89 57.65 33.53
C GLU A 55 75.31 57.30 32.16
N LYS A 56 76.03 57.60 31.07
CA LYS A 56 75.61 57.26 29.71
C LYS A 56 75.53 55.75 29.49
N ASP A 57 76.50 55.00 29.99
CA ASP A 57 76.49 53.53 29.92
C ASP A 57 75.28 52.93 30.66
N GLN A 58 74.92 53.46 31.83
CA GLN A 58 73.72 53.04 32.56
C GLN A 58 72.44 53.31 31.78
N VAL A 59 72.33 54.48 31.14
CA VAL A 59 71.18 54.81 30.28
C VAL A 59 71.10 53.87 29.09
N ILE A 60 72.23 53.57 28.44
CA ILE A 60 72.28 52.64 27.30
C ILE A 60 71.79 51.25 27.73
N GLU A 61 72.24 50.76 28.89
CA GLU A 61 71.81 49.45 29.39
C GLU A 61 70.31 49.43 29.75
N GLY A 62 69.81 50.52 30.34
CA GLY A 62 68.37 50.71 30.58
C GLY A 62 67.56 50.60 29.28
N VAL A 63 67.93 51.37 28.26
CA VAL A 63 67.26 51.35 26.94
C VAL A 63 67.36 49.98 26.27
N ARG A 64 68.49 49.28 26.39
CA ARG A 64 68.63 47.92 25.84
C ARG A 64 67.69 46.93 26.53
N SER A 65 67.60 46.98 27.86
CA SER A 65 66.70 46.12 28.62
C SER A 65 65.23 46.40 28.28
N GLU A 66 64.84 47.66 28.17
CA GLU A 66 63.50 48.09 27.79
C GLU A 66 63.16 47.65 26.37
N SER A 67 64.06 47.87 25.41
CA SER A 67 63.89 47.44 24.03
C SER A 67 63.74 45.92 23.92
N SER A 68 64.47 45.14 24.73
CA SER A 68 64.38 43.68 24.76
C SER A 68 63.02 43.21 25.27
N ILE A 69 62.53 43.80 26.36
CA ILE A 69 61.21 43.49 26.92
C ILE A 69 60.11 43.87 25.91
N ASN A 70 60.21 45.04 25.30
CA ASN A 70 59.25 45.50 24.29
C ASN A 70 59.22 44.59 23.05
N ALA A 71 60.39 44.13 22.59
CA ALA A 71 60.46 43.18 21.48
C ALA A 71 59.79 41.83 21.82
N GLN A 72 59.96 41.33 23.05
CA GLN A 72 59.29 40.11 23.50
C GLN A 72 57.76 40.30 23.62
N ALA A 73 57.31 41.45 24.12
CA ALA A 73 55.90 41.77 24.21
C ALA A 73 55.25 41.84 22.81
N LEU A 74 55.91 42.51 21.86
CA LEU A 74 55.46 42.57 20.46
C LEU A 74 55.41 41.18 19.82
N LYS A 75 56.42 40.34 20.07
CA LYS A 75 56.42 38.96 19.56
C LYS A 75 55.20 38.18 20.06
N LYS A 76 54.90 38.21 21.36
CA LYS A 76 53.72 37.55 21.94
C LYS A 76 52.42 38.09 21.36
N PHE A 77 52.33 39.40 21.14
CA PHE A 77 51.16 40.03 20.53
C PHE A 77 50.94 39.58 19.08
N VAL A 78 52.02 39.44 18.30
CA VAL A 78 51.95 38.91 16.92
C VAL A 78 51.50 37.45 16.91
N GLU A 79 52.06 36.61 17.78
CA GLU A 79 51.67 35.20 17.91
C GLU A 79 50.18 35.06 18.27
N GLU A 80 49.69 35.87 19.20
CA GLU A 80 48.28 35.87 19.60
C GLU A 80 47.35 36.35 18.48
N ASN A 81 47.73 37.41 17.75
CA ASN A 81 46.94 37.86 16.60
C ASN A 81 46.90 36.81 15.49
N GLN A 82 47.99 36.08 15.26
CA GLN A 82 47.99 34.97 14.29
C GLN A 82 47.08 33.83 14.74
N ARG A 83 47.09 33.49 16.03
CA ARG A 83 46.16 32.51 16.61
C ARG A 83 44.70 32.94 16.42
N LEU A 84 44.36 34.18 16.79
CA LEU A 84 43.01 34.73 16.63
C LEU A 84 42.58 34.82 15.16
N ALA A 85 43.50 35.10 14.24
CA ALA A 85 43.21 35.09 12.81
C ALA A 85 42.84 33.67 12.32
N GLY A 86 43.54 32.64 12.79
CA GLY A 86 43.20 31.24 12.51
C GLY A 86 41.82 30.86 13.07
N GLU A 87 41.51 31.25 14.30
CA GLU A 87 40.19 31.01 14.91
C GLU A 87 39.06 31.73 14.15
N CYS A 88 39.31 32.95 13.66
CA CYS A 88 38.37 33.66 12.79
C CYS A 88 38.13 32.90 11.48
N GLU A 89 39.19 32.38 10.85
CA GLU A 89 39.09 31.58 9.62
C GLU A 89 38.28 30.30 9.84
N ASP A 90 38.56 29.58 10.93
CA ASP A 90 37.82 28.37 11.30
C ASP A 90 36.33 28.67 11.54
N LEU A 91 36.02 29.76 12.25
CA LEU A 91 34.65 30.17 12.51
C LEU A 91 33.92 30.55 11.22
N VAL A 92 34.59 31.25 10.30
CA VAL A 92 34.05 31.57 8.96
C VAL A 92 33.77 30.30 8.16
N ASN A 93 34.67 29.31 8.21
CA ASN A 93 34.49 28.02 7.54
C ASN A 93 33.30 27.25 8.11
N GLN A 94 33.09 27.30 9.43
CA GLN A 94 31.91 26.74 10.07
C GLN A 94 30.63 27.46 9.64
N CYS A 95 30.60 28.80 9.64
CA CYS A 95 29.46 29.57 9.15
C CYS A 95 29.06 29.16 7.73
N LYS A 96 30.02 29.08 6.80
CA LYS A 96 29.78 28.61 5.41
C LYS A 96 29.25 27.19 5.33
N LYS A 97 29.60 26.32 6.29
CA LYS A 97 29.05 24.96 6.35
C LYS A 97 27.58 24.99 6.77
N TRP A 98 27.27 25.72 7.84
CA TRP A 98 25.90 25.87 8.33
C TRP A 98 24.99 26.59 7.33
N GLU A 99 25.49 27.60 6.62
CA GLU A 99 24.74 28.27 5.54
C GLU A 99 24.33 27.29 4.44
N ARG A 100 25.23 26.40 4.03
CA ARG A 100 24.91 25.34 3.04
C ARG A 100 23.88 24.36 3.58
N GLU A 101 23.99 23.97 4.84
CA GLU A 101 23.03 23.06 5.47
C GLU A 101 21.64 23.68 5.60
N CYS A 102 21.55 24.95 6.03
CA CYS A 102 20.31 25.72 6.05
C CYS A 102 19.68 25.84 4.66
N PHE A 103 20.51 26.06 3.62
CA PHE A 103 20.04 26.11 2.24
C PHE A 103 19.42 24.77 1.81
N LEU A 104 20.08 23.65 2.11
CA LEU A 104 19.55 22.31 1.81
C LEU A 104 18.23 22.06 2.54
N TYR A 105 18.13 22.38 3.83
CA TYR A 105 16.87 22.24 4.56
C TYR A 105 15.74 23.10 4.00
N HIS A 106 16.06 24.29 3.51
CA HIS A 106 15.08 25.14 2.86
C HIS A 106 14.57 24.50 1.56
N GLN A 107 15.49 23.99 0.74
CA GLN A 107 15.18 23.29 -0.50
C GLN A 107 14.34 22.02 -0.25
N ASP A 108 14.71 21.19 0.72
CA ASP A 108 13.98 19.98 1.08
C ASP A 108 12.57 20.30 1.57
N ARG A 109 12.41 21.37 2.35
CA ARG A 109 11.10 21.83 2.82
C ARG A 109 10.21 22.27 1.65
N GLU A 110 10.76 22.99 0.68
CA GLU A 110 10.02 23.40 -0.53
C GLU A 110 9.60 22.19 -1.36
N ALA A 111 10.52 21.25 -1.60
CA ALA A 111 10.22 20.02 -2.33
C ALA A 111 9.11 19.18 -1.66
N LEU A 112 9.13 19.09 -0.32
CA LEU A 112 8.06 18.40 0.43
C LEU A 112 6.72 19.12 0.34
N MET A 113 6.73 20.46 0.33
CA MET A 113 5.51 21.26 0.16
C MET A 113 4.90 21.03 -1.23
N ASP A 114 5.73 21.05 -2.28
CA ASP A 114 5.29 20.79 -3.65
C ASP A 114 4.74 19.36 -3.80
N PHE A 115 5.42 18.37 -3.23
CA PHE A 115 4.93 17.00 -3.19
C PHE A 115 3.57 16.87 -2.49
N GLY A 116 3.38 17.58 -1.37
CA GLY A 116 2.11 17.65 -0.67
C GLY A 116 1.00 18.22 -1.56
N ASN A 117 1.26 19.35 -2.23
CA ASN A 117 0.31 19.98 -3.14
C ASN A 117 -0.08 19.05 -4.31
N GLU A 118 0.89 18.35 -4.92
CA GLU A 118 0.63 17.38 -5.98
C GLU A 118 -0.19 16.17 -5.50
N SER A 119 0.08 15.69 -4.27
CA SER A 119 -0.68 14.61 -3.66
C SER A 119 -2.14 15.03 -3.41
N ASP A 120 -2.36 16.23 -2.89
CA ASP A 120 -3.70 16.77 -2.63
C ASP A 120 -4.48 17.01 -3.92
N GLU A 121 -3.82 17.46 -4.99
CA GLU A 121 -4.45 17.61 -6.31
C GLU A 121 -4.90 16.25 -6.85
N ARG A 122 -4.02 15.23 -6.82
CA ARG A 122 -4.38 13.87 -7.25
C ARG A 122 -5.53 13.28 -6.43
N ALA A 123 -5.56 13.53 -5.12
CA ALA A 123 -6.66 13.10 -4.26
C ALA A 123 -7.97 13.77 -4.68
N ARG A 124 -7.97 15.09 -4.91
CA ARG A 124 -9.14 15.84 -5.41
C ARG A 124 -9.62 15.32 -6.76
N GLU A 125 -8.72 15.05 -7.70
CA GLU A 125 -9.08 14.46 -8.99
C GLU A 125 -9.73 13.07 -8.83
N ALA A 126 -9.15 12.22 -7.99
CA ALA A 126 -9.69 10.88 -7.72
C ALA A 126 -11.08 10.96 -7.08
N GLU A 127 -11.28 11.85 -6.11
CA GLU A 127 -12.60 12.11 -5.52
C GLU A 127 -13.62 12.60 -6.54
N SER A 128 -13.22 13.50 -7.45
CA SER A 128 -14.12 13.97 -8.53
C SER A 128 -14.55 12.81 -9.42
N ARG A 129 -13.60 11.97 -9.86
CA ARG A 129 -13.87 10.77 -10.68
C ARG A 129 -14.80 9.79 -9.96
N VAL A 130 -14.61 9.57 -8.66
CA VAL A 130 -15.50 8.72 -7.86
C VAL A 130 -16.90 9.30 -7.80
N ARG A 131 -17.07 10.60 -7.55
CA ARG A 131 -18.39 11.26 -7.54
C ARG A 131 -19.09 11.13 -8.89
N GLU A 132 -18.37 11.33 -9.99
CA GLU A 132 -18.90 11.15 -11.35
C GLU A 132 -19.39 9.71 -11.58
N LEU A 133 -18.56 8.71 -11.25
CA LEU A 133 -18.92 7.30 -11.37
C LEU A 133 -20.08 6.90 -10.45
N GLU A 134 -20.13 7.41 -9.22
CA GLU A 134 -21.25 7.20 -8.30
C GLU A 134 -22.56 7.75 -8.86
N GLU A 135 -22.51 8.90 -9.54
CA GLU A 135 -23.67 9.47 -10.21
C GLU A 135 -24.11 8.62 -11.41
N GLU A 136 -23.18 8.12 -12.22
CA GLU A 136 -23.45 7.21 -13.33
C GLU A 136 -24.07 5.89 -12.85
N VAL A 137 -23.50 5.26 -11.83
CA VAL A 137 -24.03 4.06 -11.20
C VAL A 137 -25.44 4.32 -10.67
N ARG A 138 -25.67 5.45 -9.99
CA ARG A 138 -27.01 5.84 -9.52
C ARG A 138 -28.00 6.02 -10.67
N LYS A 139 -27.58 6.61 -11.79
CA LYS A 139 -28.40 6.74 -13.01
C LYS A 139 -28.77 5.38 -13.59
N MET A 140 -27.83 4.44 -13.69
CA MET A 140 -28.06 3.09 -14.22
C MET A 140 -28.86 2.18 -13.29
N LYS A 141 -28.70 2.32 -11.96
CA LYS A 141 -29.41 1.49 -10.97
C LYS A 141 -30.92 1.72 -10.97
N ARG A 142 -31.36 2.98 -11.14
CA ARG A 142 -32.79 3.37 -11.15
C ARG A 142 -33.65 2.55 -12.12
N PRO A 143 -33.29 2.39 -13.42
CA PRO A 143 -34.07 1.55 -14.32
C PRO A 143 -33.97 0.06 -13.95
N VAL A 144 -32.80 -0.48 -13.60
CA VAL A 144 -32.63 -1.91 -13.28
C VAL A 144 -33.54 -2.36 -12.13
N GLU A 145 -33.61 -1.58 -11.05
CA GLU A 145 -34.51 -1.89 -9.92
C GLU A 145 -36.00 -1.82 -10.30
N SER A 146 -36.36 -0.93 -11.22
CA SER A 146 -37.74 -0.74 -11.69
C SER A 146 -38.21 -1.81 -12.68
N TYR A 147 -37.32 -2.38 -13.51
CA TYR A 147 -37.67 -3.40 -14.51
C TYR A 147 -37.63 -4.82 -13.92
N SER A 148 -36.61 -5.16 -13.13
CA SER A 148 -36.39 -6.53 -12.64
C SER A 148 -37.51 -7.03 -11.72
N THR A 149 -37.98 -6.20 -10.79
CA THR A 149 -38.99 -6.64 -9.80
C THR A 149 -40.38 -6.81 -10.38
N LYS A 150 -40.74 -6.04 -11.42
CA LYS A 150 -42.07 -6.09 -12.02
C LYS A 150 -42.19 -7.21 -13.03
N GLU A 151 -41.17 -7.42 -13.87
CA GLU A 151 -41.20 -8.47 -14.88
C GLU A 151 -41.17 -9.86 -14.25
N GLU A 152 -40.37 -10.08 -13.21
CA GLU A 152 -40.31 -11.36 -12.49
C GLU A 152 -41.64 -11.71 -11.80
N ASP A 153 -42.23 -10.77 -11.04
CA ASP A 153 -43.52 -10.99 -10.39
C ASP A 153 -44.62 -11.28 -11.44
N CYS A 154 -44.62 -10.58 -12.59
CA CYS A 154 -45.58 -10.80 -13.67
C CYS A 154 -45.43 -12.17 -14.36
N LEU A 155 -44.18 -12.62 -14.58
CA LEU A 155 -43.91 -13.93 -15.17
C LEU A 155 -44.35 -15.07 -14.24
N VAL A 156 -44.05 -14.96 -12.95
CA VAL A 156 -44.48 -15.92 -11.92
C VAL A 156 -46.00 -15.99 -11.88
N ASP A 157 -46.68 -14.85 -11.87
CA ASP A 157 -48.15 -14.80 -11.89
C ASP A 157 -48.73 -15.41 -13.17
N SER A 158 -48.12 -15.16 -14.35
CA SER A 158 -48.56 -15.74 -15.62
C SER A 158 -48.42 -17.27 -15.65
N VAL A 159 -47.31 -17.81 -15.15
CA VAL A 159 -47.09 -19.27 -15.11
C VAL A 159 -48.08 -19.92 -14.14
N LEU A 160 -48.28 -19.33 -12.96
CA LEU A 160 -49.24 -19.86 -11.98
C LEU A 160 -50.67 -19.76 -12.48
N ALA A 161 -51.04 -18.70 -13.20
CA ALA A 161 -52.36 -18.57 -13.81
C ALA A 161 -52.63 -19.64 -14.88
N SER A 162 -51.62 -20.08 -15.63
CA SER A 162 -51.79 -21.15 -16.63
C SER A 162 -52.03 -22.53 -16.01
N LEU A 163 -51.54 -22.76 -14.79
CA LEU A 163 -51.63 -24.05 -14.09
C LEU A 163 -52.93 -24.21 -13.28
N PHE A 164 -53.57 -23.11 -12.90
CA PHE A 164 -54.79 -23.12 -12.11
C PHE A 164 -55.96 -22.49 -12.88
N VAL A 165 -57.00 -23.30 -13.14
CA VAL A 165 -58.21 -22.86 -13.86
C VAL A 165 -59.11 -21.97 -12.99
N SER A 166 -59.04 -22.10 -11.65
CA SER A 166 -59.77 -21.25 -10.70
C SER A 166 -58.94 -20.92 -9.46
N GLU A 167 -59.04 -19.67 -8.99
CA GLU A 167 -58.29 -19.20 -7.80
C GLU A 167 -58.81 -19.80 -6.49
N ASP A 168 -60.11 -20.08 -6.41
CA ASP A 168 -60.77 -20.61 -5.22
C ASP A 168 -60.37 -22.07 -4.96
N GLU A 169 -60.27 -22.90 -6.02
CA GLU A 169 -59.79 -24.28 -5.87
C GLU A 169 -58.31 -24.34 -5.55
N ALA A 170 -57.48 -23.51 -6.20
CA ALA A 170 -56.06 -23.42 -5.89
C ALA A 170 -55.88 -23.08 -4.40
N THR A 171 -56.52 -22.02 -3.90
CA THR A 171 -56.38 -21.57 -2.51
C THR A 171 -56.79 -22.65 -1.51
N LYS A 172 -57.89 -23.36 -1.77
CA LYS A 172 -58.35 -24.47 -0.91
C LYS A 172 -57.36 -25.63 -0.89
N LEU A 173 -56.81 -26.02 -2.05
CA LEU A 173 -55.88 -27.14 -2.17
C LEU A 173 -54.57 -26.93 -1.39
N GLY A 174 -54.03 -25.71 -1.43
CA GLY A 174 -52.83 -25.35 -0.68
C GLY A 174 -53.07 -25.34 0.82
N ARG A 175 -54.19 -24.74 1.27
CA ARG A 175 -54.53 -24.67 2.70
C ARG A 175 -54.78 -26.04 3.31
N ILE A 176 -55.56 -26.89 2.64
CA ILE A 176 -55.81 -28.27 3.08
C ILE A 176 -54.51 -29.08 3.16
N PHE A 177 -53.57 -28.85 2.25
CA PHE A 177 -52.26 -29.50 2.29
C PHE A 177 -51.45 -29.09 3.52
N LEU A 178 -51.39 -27.79 3.82
CA LEU A 178 -50.69 -27.32 5.02
C LEU A 178 -51.35 -27.84 6.30
N GLU A 179 -52.68 -27.84 6.37
CA GLU A 179 -53.45 -28.40 7.49
C GLU A 179 -53.16 -29.90 7.67
N ALA A 180 -53.10 -30.67 6.59
CA ALA A 180 -52.78 -32.10 6.63
C ALA A 180 -51.32 -32.41 7.02
N ASN A 181 -50.41 -31.44 6.86
CA ASN A 181 -48.99 -31.59 7.16
C ASN A 181 -48.52 -30.68 8.31
N VAL A 182 -49.42 -30.28 9.21
CA VAL A 182 -49.13 -29.35 10.32
C VAL A 182 -48.02 -29.82 11.27
N HIS A 183 -47.69 -31.10 11.26
CA HIS A 183 -46.58 -31.67 12.03
C HIS A 183 -45.20 -31.26 11.51
N ASP A 184 -45.10 -30.81 10.25
CA ASP A 184 -43.89 -30.21 9.70
C ASP A 184 -43.82 -28.73 10.11
N LYS A 185 -42.68 -28.32 10.68
CA LYS A 185 -42.46 -26.96 11.19
C LYS A 185 -42.62 -25.90 10.08
N SER A 186 -42.23 -26.23 8.86
CA SER A 186 -42.32 -25.32 7.71
C SER A 186 -43.77 -25.14 7.27
N CYS A 187 -44.54 -26.23 7.22
CA CYS A 187 -45.97 -26.18 6.93
C CYS A 187 -46.75 -25.44 8.02
N GLN A 188 -46.37 -25.60 9.28
CA GLN A 188 -46.96 -24.87 10.41
C GLN A 188 -46.72 -23.35 10.32
N ALA A 189 -45.48 -22.94 10.01
CA ALA A 189 -45.13 -21.53 9.84
C ALA A 189 -45.91 -20.89 8.68
N LEU A 190 -45.91 -21.55 7.51
CA LEU A 190 -46.65 -21.08 6.33
C LEU A 190 -48.17 -21.01 6.56
N LEU A 191 -48.72 -21.94 7.33
CA LEU A 191 -50.15 -21.93 7.67
C LEU A 191 -50.49 -20.77 8.62
N SER A 192 -49.61 -20.45 9.56
CA SER A 192 -49.82 -19.35 10.52
C SER A 192 -49.81 -17.96 9.86
N GLU A 193 -49.09 -17.82 8.75
CA GLU A 193 -49.00 -16.57 7.97
C GLU A 193 -49.78 -16.62 6.66
N TRP A 194 -50.68 -17.61 6.48
CA TRP A 194 -51.35 -17.88 5.20
C TRP A 194 -52.01 -16.65 4.57
N ASP A 195 -52.72 -15.85 5.39
CA ASP A 195 -53.44 -14.66 4.95
C ASP A 195 -52.52 -13.46 4.63
N LEU A 196 -51.24 -13.52 5.05
CA LEU A 196 -50.21 -12.54 4.74
C LEU A 196 -49.38 -12.91 3.51
N LEU A 197 -49.44 -14.17 3.07
CA LEU A 197 -48.74 -14.63 1.87
C LEU A 197 -49.30 -13.97 0.60
N LYS A 198 -48.41 -13.64 -0.35
CA LYS A 198 -48.81 -13.20 -1.69
C LYS A 198 -49.70 -14.27 -2.37
N PRO A 199 -50.65 -13.88 -3.23
CA PRO A 199 -51.48 -14.82 -3.98
C PRO A 199 -50.67 -15.86 -4.78
N SER A 200 -49.56 -15.46 -5.39
CA SER A 200 -48.62 -16.36 -6.07
C SER A 200 -48.01 -17.39 -5.13
N SER A 201 -47.57 -16.97 -3.94
CA SER A 201 -47.04 -17.87 -2.91
C SER A 201 -48.07 -18.91 -2.48
N ARG A 202 -49.35 -18.52 -2.34
CA ARG A 202 -50.44 -19.47 -2.03
C ARG A 202 -50.63 -20.48 -3.16
N LYS A 203 -50.64 -20.04 -4.42
CA LYS A 203 -50.72 -20.91 -5.61
C LYS A 203 -49.54 -21.88 -5.70
N VAL A 204 -48.32 -21.47 -5.33
CA VAL A 204 -47.15 -22.38 -5.26
C VAL A 204 -47.37 -23.48 -4.22
N VAL A 205 -47.88 -23.15 -3.03
CA VAL A 205 -48.21 -24.18 -2.02
C VAL A 205 -49.27 -25.16 -2.55
N SER A 206 -50.21 -24.68 -3.36
CA SER A 206 -51.21 -25.53 -4.02
C SER A 206 -50.60 -26.44 -5.09
N LEU A 207 -49.56 -26.01 -5.81
CA LEU A 207 -48.82 -26.88 -6.72
C LEU A 207 -48.13 -28.00 -5.95
N VAL A 208 -47.50 -27.68 -4.81
CA VAL A 208 -46.87 -28.69 -3.94
C VAL A 208 -47.90 -29.73 -3.49
N SER A 209 -49.11 -29.30 -3.14
CA SER A 209 -50.25 -30.21 -2.83
C SER A 209 -50.58 -31.15 -3.97
N MET A 210 -50.66 -30.65 -5.21
CA MET A 210 -50.94 -31.47 -6.39
C MET A 210 -49.82 -32.46 -6.70
N VAL A 211 -48.56 -32.02 -6.63
CA VAL A 211 -47.39 -32.88 -6.85
C VAL A 211 -47.37 -34.01 -5.83
N ASN A 212 -47.59 -33.73 -4.55
CA ASN A 212 -47.64 -34.75 -3.50
C ASN A 212 -48.80 -35.77 -3.72
N LYS A 213 -49.97 -35.31 -4.19
CA LYS A 213 -51.07 -36.22 -4.54
C LYS A 213 -50.70 -37.12 -5.72
N LEU A 214 -50.07 -36.57 -6.76
CA LEU A 214 -49.62 -37.35 -7.91
C LEU A 214 -48.54 -38.36 -7.53
N GLU A 215 -47.65 -38.00 -6.62
CA GLU A 215 -46.62 -38.89 -6.09
C GLU A 215 -47.23 -40.10 -5.38
N LYS A 216 -48.23 -39.89 -4.52
CA LYS A 216 -48.97 -40.99 -3.87
C LYS A 216 -49.71 -41.89 -4.88
N VAL A 217 -50.35 -41.29 -5.88
CA VAL A 217 -51.03 -42.09 -6.93
C VAL A 217 -50.02 -42.90 -7.73
N LYS A 218 -48.86 -42.34 -8.06
CA LYS A 218 -47.77 -43.04 -8.73
C LYS A 218 -47.31 -44.24 -7.90
N GLU A 219 -47.08 -44.08 -6.60
CA GLU A 219 -46.69 -45.19 -5.70
C GLU A 219 -47.73 -46.31 -5.70
N CYS A 220 -49.03 -45.98 -5.62
CA CYS A 220 -50.09 -46.97 -5.70
C CYS A 220 -50.13 -47.70 -7.05
N LEU A 221 -49.93 -46.97 -8.15
CA LEU A 221 -49.91 -47.58 -9.50
C LEU A 221 -48.72 -48.51 -9.67
N VAL A 222 -47.55 -48.17 -9.12
CA VAL A 222 -46.36 -49.04 -9.12
C VAL A 222 -46.67 -50.34 -8.37
N LEU A 223 -47.25 -50.27 -7.16
CA LEU A 223 -47.62 -51.47 -6.40
C LEU A 223 -48.65 -52.35 -7.12
N ASN A 224 -49.64 -51.74 -7.78
CA ASN A 224 -50.63 -52.48 -8.55
C ASN A 224 -50.03 -53.14 -9.79
N LEU A 225 -49.07 -52.49 -10.45
CA LEU A 225 -48.37 -53.05 -11.58
C LEU A 225 -47.54 -54.27 -11.15
N ASP A 226 -46.77 -54.16 -10.06
CA ASP A 226 -45.99 -55.27 -9.50
C ASP A 226 -46.88 -56.48 -9.18
N LYS A 227 -48.07 -56.23 -8.60
CA LYS A 227 -49.04 -57.29 -8.30
C LYS A 227 -49.60 -57.93 -9.56
N ALA A 228 -49.96 -57.13 -10.56
CA ALA A 228 -50.46 -57.64 -11.84
C ALA A 228 -49.40 -58.49 -12.56
N GLU A 229 -48.13 -58.10 -12.51
CA GLU A 229 -47.01 -58.89 -13.05
C GLU A 229 -46.87 -60.25 -12.35
N GLN A 230 -47.00 -60.30 -11.02
CA GLN A 230 -46.99 -61.56 -10.26
C GLN A 230 -48.17 -62.47 -10.61
N GLU A 231 -49.38 -61.91 -10.76
CA GLU A 231 -50.57 -62.66 -11.16
C GLU A 231 -50.43 -63.24 -12.57
N VAL A 232 -49.88 -62.47 -13.52
CA VAL A 232 -49.58 -62.96 -14.88
C VAL A 232 -48.56 -64.11 -14.82
N GLU A 233 -47.50 -63.98 -14.03
CA GLU A 233 -46.51 -65.05 -13.87
C GLU A 233 -47.14 -66.33 -13.31
N PHE A 234 -48.01 -66.20 -12.32
CA PHE A 234 -48.74 -67.32 -11.72
C PHE A 234 -49.68 -68.00 -12.72
N VAL A 235 -50.48 -67.23 -13.47
CA VAL A 235 -51.38 -67.76 -14.50
C VAL A 235 -50.59 -68.41 -15.63
N CYS A 236 -49.45 -67.84 -16.03
CA CYS A 236 -48.56 -68.47 -17.01
C CYS A 236 -48.02 -69.83 -16.52
N LYS A 237 -47.69 -69.96 -15.23
CA LYS A 237 -47.28 -71.25 -14.64
C LYS A 237 -48.42 -72.27 -14.67
N GLN A 238 -49.62 -71.89 -14.23
CA GLN A 238 -50.80 -72.77 -14.27
C GLN A 238 -51.19 -73.17 -15.69
N ASN A 239 -51.17 -72.25 -16.65
CA ASN A 239 -51.43 -72.55 -18.05
C ASN A 239 -50.40 -73.52 -18.62
N ARG A 240 -49.11 -73.39 -18.26
CA ARG A 240 -48.08 -74.37 -18.67
C ARG A 240 -48.34 -75.76 -18.08
N GLU A 241 -48.87 -75.86 -16.87
CA GLU A 241 -49.25 -77.14 -16.24
C GLU A 241 -50.48 -77.76 -16.90
N LEU A 242 -51.54 -76.98 -17.09
CA LEU A 242 -52.75 -77.39 -17.82
C LEU A 242 -52.42 -77.85 -19.25
N ASP A 243 -51.53 -77.14 -19.94
CA ASP A 243 -51.05 -77.54 -21.27
C ASP A 243 -50.35 -78.90 -21.26
N LYS A 244 -49.57 -79.20 -20.21
CA LYS A 244 -48.93 -80.51 -20.05
C LYS A 244 -49.97 -81.60 -19.83
N GLU A 245 -51.01 -81.34 -19.03
CA GLU A 245 -52.10 -82.30 -18.78
C GLU A 245 -52.98 -82.51 -20.01
N ASN A 246 -53.40 -81.45 -20.70
CA ASN A 246 -54.18 -81.56 -21.94
C ASN A 246 -53.43 -82.36 -23.01
N ARG A 247 -52.11 -82.17 -23.15
CA ARG A 247 -51.28 -83.00 -24.05
C ARG A 247 -51.23 -84.46 -23.61
N LYS A 248 -51.29 -84.77 -22.31
CA LYS A 248 -51.38 -86.16 -21.81
C LYS A 248 -52.75 -86.77 -22.12
N LEU A 249 -53.84 -86.04 -21.91
CA LEU A 249 -55.20 -86.48 -22.20
C LEU A 249 -55.45 -86.71 -23.70
N LEU A 250 -54.97 -85.81 -24.55
CA LEU A 250 -55.05 -85.97 -26.01
C LEU A 250 -54.35 -87.26 -26.49
N LYS A 251 -53.20 -87.61 -25.90
CA LYS A 251 -52.51 -88.88 -26.19
C LYS A 251 -53.31 -90.12 -25.79
N GLN A 252 -54.12 -90.04 -24.73
CA GLN A 252 -55.01 -91.13 -24.31
C GLN A 252 -56.20 -91.30 -25.28
N PHE A 253 -56.81 -90.19 -25.72
CA PHE A 253 -57.92 -90.22 -26.67
C PHE A 253 -57.50 -90.72 -28.07
N SER A 254 -56.31 -90.36 -28.55
CA SER A 254 -55.80 -90.87 -29.84
C SER A 254 -55.44 -92.36 -29.83
N SER A 255 -55.41 -93.00 -28.65
CA SER A 255 -55.09 -94.43 -28.49
C SER A 255 -56.34 -95.32 -28.43
N SER A 256 -57.55 -94.76 -28.51
CA SER A 256 -58.81 -95.51 -28.45
C SER A 256 -59.86 -94.94 -29.42
N SER A 257 -60.01 -95.62 -30.58
CA SER A 257 -61.14 -95.62 -31.52
C SER A 257 -60.89 -95.08 -32.94
N SER A 258 -61.19 -95.95 -33.92
CA SER A 258 -61.52 -95.67 -35.32
C SER A 258 -62.35 -96.86 -35.86
N PRO A 259 -63.25 -96.73 -36.85
CA PRO A 259 -64.37 -95.78 -36.95
C PRO A 259 -65.69 -96.46 -37.37
N LEU A 260 -66.86 -95.92 -37.01
CA LEU A 260 -68.10 -96.18 -37.76
C LEU A 260 -69.14 -95.05 -37.58
N TYR A 261 -69.83 -94.80 -38.68
CA TYR A 261 -70.75 -93.70 -39.00
C TYR A 261 -72.04 -93.68 -38.17
N SER A 262 -72.51 -92.47 -37.83
CA SER A 262 -73.88 -91.92 -38.05
C SER A 262 -74.04 -90.67 -37.17
N ALA A 263 -74.07 -89.47 -37.77
CA ALA A 263 -75.28 -88.74 -38.16
C ALA A 263 -76.10 -88.21 -36.96
N GLU A 264 -76.01 -86.90 -36.71
CA GLU A 264 -77.11 -85.92 -36.82
C GLU A 264 -76.92 -84.70 -35.90
N ARG A 265 -77.04 -83.49 -36.52
CA ARG A 265 -77.74 -82.26 -36.04
C ARG A 265 -77.12 -81.54 -34.81
N SER A 266 -77.12 -80.21 -34.65
CA SER A 266 -77.74 -79.10 -35.35
C SER A 266 -77.01 -77.77 -35.07
N SER A 267 -77.21 -76.82 -36.00
CA SER A 267 -77.47 -75.38 -35.80
C SER A 267 -76.41 -74.42 -35.23
N ASN A 268 -76.10 -73.41 -36.08
CA ASN A 268 -75.93 -71.98 -35.80
C ASN A 268 -74.70 -71.54 -34.96
N SER A 269 -73.88 -70.56 -35.35
CA SER A 269 -74.12 -69.39 -36.19
C SER A 269 -72.81 -68.75 -36.68
N ASN A 270 -72.85 -68.29 -37.93
CA ASN A 270 -72.24 -67.08 -38.51
C ASN A 270 -70.76 -66.75 -38.27
N LYS A 271 -69.95 -67.17 -39.26
CA LYS A 271 -68.80 -66.42 -39.77
C LYS A 271 -69.25 -65.05 -40.30
N ARG A 272 -68.60 -63.97 -39.88
CA ARG A 272 -68.35 -62.80 -40.74
C ARG A 272 -66.85 -62.65 -40.97
N LYS A 273 -66.53 -62.51 -42.25
CA LYS A 273 -65.21 -62.42 -42.86
C LYS A 273 -64.60 -61.02 -42.67
N SER A 274 -63.28 -61.03 -42.43
CA SER A 274 -62.21 -60.17 -42.98
C SER A 274 -62.46 -58.71 -43.39
N HIS A 275 -61.62 -57.82 -42.84
CA HIS A 275 -60.79 -56.78 -43.51
C HIS A 275 -59.56 -56.61 -42.59
N LYS A 276 -58.28 -56.84 -42.92
CA LYS A 276 -57.34 -56.38 -43.96
C LYS A 276 -57.07 -54.87 -44.00
N THR A 277 -55.85 -54.54 -43.54
CA THR A 277 -54.92 -53.46 -43.96
C THR A 277 -55.24 -52.00 -43.66
N MET A 278 -54.40 -51.37 -42.82
CA MET A 278 -53.64 -50.10 -42.99
C MET A 278 -52.83 -49.89 -41.67
N SER A 279 -51.49 -50.02 -41.67
CA SER A 279 -50.49 -48.92 -41.64
C SER A 279 -50.70 -47.94 -40.46
N SER A 280 -49.74 -47.50 -39.63
CA SER A 280 -48.29 -47.63 -39.51
C SER A 280 -47.90 -46.97 -38.16
N PRO A 281 -46.68 -47.21 -37.65
CA PRO A 281 -46.12 -46.51 -36.49
C PRO A 281 -45.72 -45.06 -36.86
N ILE A 282 -45.86 -44.12 -35.93
CA ILE A 282 -45.26 -42.78 -36.07
C ILE A 282 -44.13 -42.68 -35.04
N GLU A 283 -42.94 -43.05 -35.51
CA GLU A 283 -41.75 -42.26 -35.26
C GLU A 283 -41.92 -40.89 -35.92
N LYS A 284 -41.60 -39.81 -35.21
CA LYS A 284 -41.11 -38.59 -35.83
C LYS A 284 -39.83 -38.19 -35.11
N ARG A 285 -38.70 -38.63 -35.66
CA ARG A 285 -37.52 -37.79 -35.74
C ARG A 285 -37.82 -36.61 -36.66
N ILE A 286 -37.45 -35.41 -36.24
CA ILE A 286 -37.02 -34.36 -37.16
C ILE A 286 -35.57 -34.09 -36.77
N ASP A 287 -34.66 -34.50 -37.65
CA ASP A 287 -33.27 -34.07 -37.69
C ASP A 287 -33.12 -33.03 -38.82
N LEU A 288 -32.09 -32.19 -38.68
CA LEU A 288 -31.47 -31.27 -39.66
C LEU A 288 -32.20 -29.92 -39.81
N SER A 289 -31.56 -28.74 -39.67
CA SER A 289 -30.24 -28.38 -40.19
C SER A 289 -29.73 -27.11 -39.51
N SER A 290 -28.43 -27.08 -39.20
CA SER A 290 -27.65 -25.85 -39.09
C SER A 290 -27.32 -25.33 -40.50
N PRO A 291 -27.34 -24.01 -40.70
CA PRO A 291 -26.22 -23.30 -41.35
C PRO A 291 -25.70 -22.25 -40.36
N GLY A 292 -24.41 -22.21 -40.06
CA GLY A 292 -23.44 -21.63 -40.98
C GLY A 292 -23.29 -20.14 -40.66
N SER A 293 -22.22 -19.82 -39.93
CA SER A 293 -21.36 -18.64 -40.07
C SER A 293 -22.00 -17.29 -40.45
N ASN A 294 -21.77 -16.29 -39.60
CA ASN A 294 -21.06 -15.08 -40.04
C ASN A 294 -20.32 -14.49 -38.85
N ASP A 295 -18.99 -14.56 -38.94
CA ASP A 295 -18.09 -13.54 -38.40
C ASP A 295 -18.41 -12.20 -39.09
N ALA A 296 -18.61 -11.17 -38.27
CA ALA A 296 -18.17 -9.79 -38.50
C ALA A 296 -18.16 -9.08 -37.14
#